data_AF-A0A674J6B7-F1
#
_entry.id   AF-A0A674J6B7-F1
#
_cell.length_a   1.000
_cell.length_b   1.000
_cell.length_c   1.000
_cell.angle_alpha   90.00
_cell.angle_beta   90.00
_cell.angle_gamma   90.00
#
_symmetry.space_group_name_H-M   'P 1'
#
loop_
_entity.id
_entity.type
_entity.pdbx_description
1 polymer ?
#
loop_
_entity_poly.entity_id
_entity_poly.type
_entity_poly.pdbx_seq_one_letter_code
_entity_poly.pdbx_strand_id
1 'polypeptide(L)'
;GPDNGHNYVPFLSKMCTCFWGLVNNAGISTFGETGWLPMEKYEKFVDVNLLGCIRTTLAFLPLLRKYKGNPNPIVTAYFTLGNGIYSMTKAAIEKFCDALRLEMKKFGVLVCVIQPGNYARSTNVQPPVNAEQIWNELSEEEKAVYNKEYVQERSDFFNNILKEGCTTGHEVVDAMVDALMSPAPKARYMDLQLGLKPIEVNGQTPIDWYELWIRLLYRTVTFAY
;
A
#
# COMPACT_ATOMS: atom_id res chain seq x y z
N GLY A 1 24.92 -8.73 7.77
CA GLY A 1 24.62 -9.54 6.57
C GLY A 1 23.12 -9.69 6.48
N PRO A 2 22.51 -9.66 5.29
CA PRO A 2 21.05 -9.67 5.21
C PRO A 2 20.55 -11.11 5.40
N ASP A 3 19.95 -11.36 6.56
CA ASP A 3 19.08 -12.50 6.79
C ASP A 3 17.82 -12.31 5.93
N ASN A 4 17.91 -12.79 4.70
CA ASN A 4 16.76 -12.94 3.81
C ASN A 4 15.81 -13.93 4.49
N GLY A 5 14.56 -13.52 4.78
CA GLY A 5 13.54 -14.24 5.55
C GLY A 5 13.07 -15.63 5.06
N HIS A 6 13.96 -16.40 4.43
CA HIS A 6 13.71 -17.72 3.86
C HIS A 6 13.77 -18.88 4.86
N ASN A 7 14.13 -18.67 6.13
CA ASN A 7 14.46 -19.78 7.05
C ASN A 7 13.54 -20.00 8.25
N TYR A 8 12.40 -19.30 8.35
CA TYR A 8 11.45 -19.50 9.45
C TYR A 8 10.33 -20.51 9.13
N VAL A 9 10.05 -20.79 7.86
CA VAL A 9 8.94 -21.67 7.46
C VAL A 9 9.12 -23.11 7.97
N PRO A 10 10.31 -23.75 7.88
CA PRO A 10 10.52 -25.07 8.46
C PRO A 10 10.38 -25.08 9.98
N PHE A 11 10.77 -23.99 10.65
CA PHE A 11 10.64 -23.82 12.10
C PHE A 11 9.17 -23.66 12.53
N LEU A 12 8.41 -22.78 11.86
CA LEU A 12 6.99 -22.56 12.12
C LEU A 12 6.15 -23.81 11.83
N SER A 13 6.51 -24.58 10.81
CA SER A 13 5.85 -25.86 10.49
C SER A 13 5.98 -26.92 11.58
N LYS A 14 7.01 -26.81 12.44
CA LYS A 14 7.28 -27.72 13.56
C LYS A 14 6.65 -27.23 14.88
N MET A 15 6.47 -25.93 15.05
CA MET A 15 5.91 -25.35 16.29
C MET A 15 4.40 -25.17 16.26
N CYS A 16 3.81 -24.89 15.11
CA CYS A 16 2.37 -24.65 14.99
C CYS A 16 1.71 -25.80 14.23
N THR A 17 0.89 -26.59 14.94
CA THR A 17 -0.02 -27.57 14.32
C THR A 17 -1.14 -26.89 13.51
N CYS A 18 -1.27 -25.57 13.65
CA CYS A 18 -2.24 -24.76 12.93
C CYS A 18 -1.65 -23.41 12.48
N PHE A 19 -1.75 -23.10 11.19
CA PHE A 19 -1.40 -21.80 10.61
C PHE A 19 -2.69 -21.09 10.21
N TRP A 20 -2.99 -19.94 10.85
CA TRP A 20 -4.29 -19.26 10.70
C TRP A 20 -4.39 -18.31 9.50
N GLY A 21 -3.28 -17.83 8.97
CA GLY A 21 -3.31 -16.88 7.87
C GLY A 21 -2.01 -16.11 7.74
N LEU A 22 -1.91 -15.32 6.67
CA LEU A 22 -0.76 -14.47 6.38
C LEU A 22 -1.21 -13.03 6.23
N VAL A 23 -0.56 -12.09 6.92
CA VAL A 23 -0.79 -10.66 6.73
C VAL A 23 0.44 -10.01 6.13
N ASN A 24 0.34 -9.62 4.86
CA ASN A 24 1.33 -8.80 4.16
C ASN A 24 1.02 -7.31 4.43
N ASN A 25 1.72 -6.72 5.40
CA ASN A 25 1.54 -5.31 5.76
C ASN A 25 2.77 -4.43 5.47
N ALA A 26 3.96 -5.04 5.33
CA ALA A 26 5.19 -4.29 5.18
C ALA A 26 5.17 -3.37 3.95
N GLY A 27 5.65 -2.14 4.12
CA GLY A 27 5.81 -1.21 3.03
C GLY A 27 6.55 0.05 3.44
N ILE A 28 7.19 0.68 2.46
CA ILE A 28 7.83 1.99 2.56
C ILE A 28 7.09 2.99 1.67
N SER A 29 7.13 4.25 2.09
CA SER A 29 6.62 5.37 1.33
C SER A 29 7.60 6.55 1.42
N THR A 30 7.60 7.40 0.40
CA THR A 30 8.37 8.65 0.32
C THR A 30 7.60 9.60 -0.56
N PHE A 31 7.78 10.91 -0.43
CA PHE A 31 7.18 11.87 -1.34
C PHE A 31 8.22 12.36 -2.36
N GLY A 32 7.75 12.57 -3.59
CA GLY A 32 8.49 13.18 -4.66
C GLY A 32 7.72 13.03 -5.97
N GLU A 33 7.81 14.03 -6.84
CA GLU A 33 7.28 13.88 -8.19
C GLU A 33 8.12 12.89 -8.98
N THR A 34 7.56 12.36 -10.07
CA THR A 34 8.20 11.29 -10.86
C THR A 34 9.60 11.67 -11.33
N GLY A 35 9.82 12.95 -11.67
CA GLY A 35 11.15 13.43 -12.06
C GLY A 35 12.14 13.48 -10.90
N TRP A 36 11.67 13.83 -9.69
CA TRP A 36 12.51 14.15 -8.53
C TRP A 36 13.19 12.94 -7.89
N LEU A 37 12.73 11.73 -8.22
CA LEU A 37 13.19 10.51 -7.57
C LEU A 37 14.14 9.76 -8.51
N PRO A 38 15.35 9.42 -8.06
CA PRO A 38 16.28 8.65 -8.87
C PRO A 38 15.80 7.19 -8.99
N MET A 39 16.23 6.50 -10.04
CA MET A 39 15.75 5.14 -10.38
C MET A 39 15.99 4.14 -9.24
N GLU A 40 17.04 4.31 -8.45
CA GLU A 40 17.37 3.48 -7.30
C GLU A 40 16.26 3.52 -6.22
N LYS A 41 15.53 4.63 -6.09
CA LYS A 41 14.34 4.68 -5.21
C LYS A 41 13.23 3.81 -5.78
N TYR A 42 12.97 3.83 -7.09
CA TYR A 42 11.99 2.96 -7.75
C TYR A 42 12.29 1.48 -7.52
N GLU A 43 13.53 1.06 -7.72
CA GLU A 43 13.98 -0.30 -7.50
C GLU A 43 13.75 -0.74 -6.04
N LYS A 44 14.15 0.11 -5.08
CA LYS A 44 13.95 -0.16 -3.65
C LYS A 44 12.47 -0.31 -3.28
N PHE A 45 11.60 0.54 -3.82
CA PHE A 45 10.17 0.49 -3.56
C PHE A 45 9.53 -0.76 -4.14
N VAL A 46 9.89 -1.13 -5.36
CA VAL A 46 9.46 -2.37 -5.99
C VAL A 46 9.94 -3.57 -5.16
N ASP A 47 11.22 -3.57 -4.75
CA ASP A 47 11.77 -4.66 -3.96
C ASP A 47 11.06 -4.85 -2.62
N VAL A 48 10.81 -3.76 -1.88
CA VAL A 48 10.18 -3.85 -0.56
C VAL A 48 8.68 -4.08 -0.67
N ASN A 49 7.95 -3.20 -1.36
CA ASN A 49 6.49 -3.21 -1.34
C ASN A 49 5.93 -4.38 -2.14
N LEU A 50 6.46 -4.63 -3.34
CA LEU A 50 5.94 -5.65 -4.25
C LEU A 50 6.65 -6.99 -4.06
N LEU A 51 7.96 -7.04 -4.31
CA LEU A 51 8.69 -8.30 -4.29
C LEU A 51 8.76 -8.89 -2.87
N GLY A 52 8.85 -8.05 -1.83
CA GLY A 52 8.77 -8.48 -0.43
C GLY A 52 7.45 -9.20 -0.11
N CYS A 53 6.32 -8.65 -0.56
CA CYS A 53 5.00 -9.28 -0.45
C CYS A 53 4.94 -10.61 -1.21
N ILE A 54 5.46 -10.65 -2.44
CA ILE A 54 5.49 -11.87 -3.26
C ILE A 54 6.35 -12.95 -2.61
N ARG A 55 7.59 -12.63 -2.23
CA ARG A 55 8.53 -13.57 -1.57
C ARG A 55 7.93 -14.16 -0.31
N THR A 56 7.33 -13.31 0.53
CA THR A 56 6.65 -13.75 1.76
C THR A 56 5.50 -14.67 1.43
N THR A 57 4.62 -14.28 0.50
CA THR A 57 3.50 -15.11 0.05
C THR A 57 3.98 -16.48 -0.41
N LEU A 58 4.93 -16.53 -1.35
CA LEU A 58 5.48 -17.77 -1.90
C LEU A 58 6.07 -18.69 -0.83
N ALA A 59 6.77 -18.13 0.16
CA ALA A 59 7.36 -18.90 1.26
C ALA A 59 6.29 -19.61 2.12
N PHE A 60 5.12 -18.98 2.32
CA PHE A 60 4.04 -19.52 3.14
C PHE A 60 2.99 -20.32 2.36
N LEU A 61 2.99 -20.28 1.01
CA LEU A 61 2.06 -21.04 0.17
C LEU A 61 1.97 -22.54 0.52
N PRO A 62 3.08 -23.27 0.79
CA PRO A 62 2.98 -24.67 1.16
C PRO A 62 2.17 -24.91 2.44
N LEU A 63 2.29 -24.02 3.44
CA LEU A 63 1.54 -24.10 4.69
C LEU A 63 0.06 -23.75 4.47
N LEU A 64 -0.19 -22.66 3.74
CA LEU A 64 -1.54 -22.20 3.40
C LEU A 64 -2.35 -23.27 2.66
N ARG A 65 -1.72 -23.99 1.71
CA ARG A 65 -2.38 -25.04 0.90
C ARG A 65 -2.64 -26.34 1.67
N LYS A 66 -1.90 -26.61 2.75
CA LYS A 66 -1.97 -27.88 3.50
C LYS A 66 -3.13 -27.90 4.49
N TYR A 67 -3.49 -26.75 5.05
CA TYR A 67 -4.52 -26.66 6.08
C TYR A 67 -5.93 -26.65 5.45
N LYS A 68 -6.80 -27.55 5.90
CA LYS A 68 -8.17 -27.71 5.41
C LYS A 68 -9.12 -27.78 6.59
N GLY A 69 -9.59 -26.64 7.09
CA GLY A 69 -10.48 -26.59 8.25
C GLY A 69 -11.12 -25.22 8.48
N ASN A 70 -10.32 -24.15 8.37
CA ASN A 70 -10.78 -22.76 8.44
C ASN A 70 -10.28 -21.99 7.20
N PRO A 71 -10.94 -20.88 6.81
CA PRO A 71 -10.36 -19.97 5.83
C PRO A 71 -9.02 -19.49 6.37
N ASN A 72 -7.95 -19.74 5.62
CA ASN A 72 -6.62 -19.19 5.89
C ASN A 72 -6.37 -18.06 4.88
N PRO A 73 -6.71 -16.82 5.22
CA PRO A 73 -6.66 -15.76 4.25
C PRO A 73 -5.24 -15.22 4.14
N ILE A 74 -4.89 -14.82 2.92
CA ILE A 74 -3.78 -13.90 2.68
C ILE A 74 -4.39 -12.50 2.70
N VAL A 75 -4.04 -11.71 3.71
CA VAL A 75 -4.49 -10.33 3.87
C VAL A 75 -3.37 -9.39 3.42
N THR A 76 -3.67 -8.48 2.51
CA THR A 76 -2.70 -7.46 2.08
C THR A 76 -3.27 -6.06 2.27
N ALA A 77 -2.57 -5.20 3.01
CA ALA A 77 -3.02 -3.84 3.30
C ALA A 77 -2.26 -2.79 2.47
N TYR A 78 -2.98 -1.86 1.83
CA TYR A 78 -2.35 -0.74 1.14
C TYR A 78 -3.22 0.51 1.00
N PHE A 79 -2.56 1.66 0.96
CA PHE A 79 -3.17 2.96 0.72
C PHE A 79 -2.58 3.58 -0.55
N THR A 80 -3.26 4.57 -1.13
CA THR A 80 -2.75 5.32 -2.28
C THR A 80 -3.13 6.79 -2.17
N LEU A 81 -2.13 7.67 -2.13
CA LEU A 81 -2.28 9.13 -2.27
C LEU A 81 -1.36 9.56 -3.38
N GLY A 82 -1.87 10.08 -4.49
CA GLY A 82 -1.23 11.06 -5.42
C GLY A 82 0.28 11.04 -5.65
N ASN A 83 0.97 9.92 -5.42
CA ASN A 83 2.40 9.79 -5.28
C ASN A 83 2.83 8.63 -6.16
N GLY A 84 3.54 8.95 -7.24
CA GLY A 84 3.72 8.04 -8.37
C GLY A 84 4.28 6.68 -7.95
N ILE A 85 5.44 6.69 -7.29
CA ILE A 85 6.16 5.46 -6.91
C ILE A 85 5.38 4.58 -5.93
N TYR A 86 4.78 5.18 -4.90
CA TYR A 86 4.03 4.43 -3.89
C TYR A 86 2.75 3.84 -4.51
N SER A 87 1.95 4.67 -5.18
CA SER A 87 0.73 4.23 -5.86
C SER A 87 0.99 3.15 -6.91
N MET A 88 2.08 3.27 -7.67
CA MET A 88 2.52 2.23 -8.63
C MET A 88 2.71 0.89 -7.93
N THR A 89 3.49 0.84 -6.84
CA THR A 89 3.73 -0.42 -6.13
C THR A 89 2.47 -1.02 -5.52
N LYS A 90 1.54 -0.19 -5.03
CA LYS A 90 0.29 -0.65 -4.42
C LYS A 90 -0.72 -1.14 -5.46
N ALA A 91 -0.80 -0.49 -6.62
CA ALA A 91 -1.57 -0.98 -7.76
C ALA A 91 -1.04 -2.33 -8.28
N ALA A 92 0.30 -2.50 -8.32
CA ALA A 92 0.91 -3.78 -8.71
C ALA A 92 0.55 -4.91 -7.73
N ILE A 93 0.60 -4.63 -6.42
CA ILE A 93 0.16 -5.58 -5.37
C ILE A 93 -1.31 -5.94 -5.53
N GLU A 94 -2.18 -4.98 -5.85
CA GLU A 94 -3.60 -5.26 -6.07
C GLU A 94 -3.81 -6.31 -7.16
N LYS A 95 -3.14 -6.14 -8.31
CA LYS A 95 -3.23 -7.09 -9.43
C LYS A 95 -2.61 -8.43 -9.10
N PHE A 96 -1.52 -8.45 -8.33
CA PHE A 96 -0.97 -9.68 -7.78
C PHE A 96 -2.01 -10.43 -6.90
N CYS A 97 -2.69 -9.73 -6.01
CA CYS A 97 -3.74 -10.32 -5.17
C CYS A 97 -4.94 -10.82 -5.98
N ASP A 98 -5.34 -10.11 -7.04
CA ASP A 98 -6.43 -10.55 -7.92
C ASP A 98 -6.10 -11.87 -8.63
N ALA A 99 -4.88 -11.99 -9.19
CA ALA A 99 -4.42 -13.23 -9.81
C ALA A 99 -4.31 -14.37 -8.78
N LEU A 100 -3.68 -14.09 -7.64
CA LEU A 100 -3.48 -15.07 -6.58
C LEU A 100 -4.81 -15.64 -6.06
N ARG A 101 -5.84 -14.80 -5.95
CA ARG A 101 -7.20 -15.23 -5.53
C ARG A 101 -7.78 -16.30 -6.45
N LEU A 102 -7.62 -16.13 -7.76
CA LEU A 102 -8.10 -17.10 -8.76
C LEU A 102 -7.34 -18.43 -8.64
N GLU A 103 -6.02 -18.35 -8.53
CA GLU A 103 -5.14 -19.52 -8.42
C GLU A 103 -5.38 -20.33 -7.13
N MET A 104 -5.66 -19.62 -6.02
CA MET A 104 -5.78 -20.20 -4.69
C MET A 104 -7.16 -20.83 -4.41
N LYS A 105 -8.18 -20.46 -5.20
CA LYS A 105 -9.56 -20.96 -5.06
C LYS A 105 -9.64 -22.50 -4.97
N LYS A 106 -8.90 -23.22 -5.81
CA LYS A 106 -8.91 -24.71 -5.83
C LYS A 106 -8.32 -25.35 -4.57
N PHE A 107 -7.56 -24.59 -3.79
CA PHE A 107 -6.97 -25.04 -2.52
C PHE A 107 -7.82 -24.64 -1.31
N GLY A 108 -8.90 -23.87 -1.49
CA GLY A 108 -9.70 -23.33 -0.39
C GLY A 108 -9.02 -22.20 0.38
N VAL A 109 -7.94 -21.62 -0.18
CA VAL A 109 -7.23 -20.48 0.40
C VAL A 109 -7.89 -19.18 -0.08
N LEU A 110 -8.27 -18.32 0.85
CA LEU A 110 -8.90 -17.03 0.55
C LEU A 110 -7.83 -15.93 0.42
N VAL A 111 -8.10 -14.91 -0.39
CA VAL A 111 -7.20 -13.77 -0.57
C VAL A 111 -8.01 -12.48 -0.41
N CYS A 112 -7.68 -11.73 0.62
CA CYS A 112 -8.36 -10.52 1.05
C CYS A 112 -7.42 -9.32 0.89
N VAL A 113 -7.99 -8.19 0.49
CA VAL A 113 -7.27 -6.91 0.42
C VAL A 113 -7.91 -5.94 1.38
N ILE A 114 -7.10 -5.27 2.20
CA ILE A 114 -7.52 -4.14 3.02
C ILE A 114 -7.03 -2.87 2.34
N GLN A 115 -7.92 -1.94 2.03
CA GLN A 115 -7.59 -0.63 1.50
C GLN A 115 -7.85 0.43 2.57
N PRO A 116 -6.88 0.69 3.47
CA PRO A 116 -6.95 1.82 4.39
C PRO A 116 -6.94 3.16 3.65
N GLY A 117 -7.58 4.16 4.26
CA GLY A 117 -7.46 5.58 3.97
C GLY A 117 -6.17 6.20 4.52
N ASN A 118 -6.22 7.46 4.93
CA ASN A 118 -5.03 8.17 5.39
C ASN A 118 -4.73 7.89 6.87
N TYR A 119 -3.77 7.01 7.13
CA TYR A 119 -3.29 6.68 8.49
C TYR A 119 -1.88 7.23 8.76
N ALA A 120 -1.46 8.29 8.07
CA ALA A 120 -0.11 8.86 8.23
C ALA A 120 0.17 9.42 9.64
N ARG A 121 -0.87 9.73 10.44
CA ARG A 121 -0.71 10.22 11.82
C ARG A 121 -0.65 9.11 12.87
N SER A 122 -1.25 7.97 12.59
CA SER A 122 -1.19 6.79 13.45
C SER A 122 -0.06 5.84 13.08
N THR A 123 0.59 6.06 11.93
CA THR A 123 1.72 5.26 11.45
C THR A 123 2.93 6.13 11.14
N ASN A 124 4.14 5.55 11.16
CA ASN A 124 5.37 6.24 10.74
C ASN A 124 5.76 5.91 9.28
N VAL A 125 4.82 5.43 8.46
CA VAL A 125 5.10 4.99 7.08
C VAL A 125 5.36 6.18 6.15
N GLN A 126 4.73 7.33 6.43
CA GLN A 126 4.87 8.57 5.67
C GLN A 126 5.28 9.70 6.61
N PRO A 127 6.59 9.93 6.84
CA PRO A 127 7.03 11.09 7.59
C PRO A 127 6.78 12.38 6.80
N PRO A 128 6.57 13.52 7.49
CA PRO A 128 6.59 14.83 6.85
C PRO A 128 7.90 15.06 6.09
N VAL A 129 7.81 15.81 5.00
CA VAL A 129 8.96 16.15 4.16
C VAL A 129 9.44 17.57 4.38
N ASN A 130 10.71 17.79 4.10
CA ASN A 130 11.35 19.11 4.12
C ASN A 130 11.64 19.55 2.68
N ALA A 131 11.05 20.67 2.27
CA ALA A 131 11.21 21.22 0.92
C ALA A 131 12.65 21.59 0.59
N GLU A 132 13.41 22.10 1.56
CA GLU A 132 14.82 22.46 1.38
C GLU A 132 15.69 21.22 1.15
N GLN A 133 15.39 20.12 1.87
CA GLN A 133 16.06 18.85 1.61
C GLN A 133 15.77 18.35 0.19
N ILE A 134 14.50 18.33 -0.22
CA ILE A 134 14.12 17.92 -1.58
C ILE A 134 14.82 18.79 -2.61
N TRP A 135 14.77 20.12 -2.44
CA TRP A 135 15.43 21.07 -3.34
C TRP A 135 16.93 20.80 -3.49
N ASN A 136 17.62 20.47 -2.40
CA ASN A 136 19.05 20.17 -2.43
C ASN A 136 19.37 18.83 -3.09
N GLU A 137 18.43 17.89 -3.11
CA GLU A 137 18.56 16.58 -3.78
C GLU A 137 18.30 16.64 -5.30
N LEU A 138 17.62 17.68 -5.79
CA LEU A 138 17.37 17.89 -7.23
C LEU A 138 18.65 18.23 -8.00
N SER A 139 18.72 17.77 -9.25
CA SER A 139 19.71 18.20 -10.23
C SER A 139 19.51 19.65 -10.65
N GLU A 140 20.53 20.27 -11.25
CA GLU A 140 20.45 21.65 -11.73
C GLU A 140 19.41 21.82 -12.86
N GLU A 141 19.20 20.79 -13.68
CA GLU A 141 18.15 20.77 -14.69
C GLU A 141 16.75 20.82 -14.04
N GLU A 142 16.52 19.96 -13.05
CA GLU A 142 15.24 19.93 -12.31
C GLU A 142 15.00 21.23 -11.54
N LYS A 143 16.03 21.80 -10.91
CA LYS A 143 15.93 23.11 -10.24
C LYS A 143 15.52 24.21 -11.19
N ALA A 144 16.02 24.19 -12.43
CA ALA A 144 15.67 25.17 -13.46
C ALA A 144 14.22 25.00 -13.95
N VAL A 145 13.72 23.77 -14.02
CA VAL A 145 12.34 23.46 -14.43
C VAL A 145 11.34 23.80 -13.34
N TYR A 146 11.58 23.31 -12.12
CA TYR A 146 10.59 23.35 -11.05
C TYR A 146 10.64 24.60 -10.20
N ASN A 147 11.81 25.23 -10.01
CA ASN A 147 12.05 26.31 -9.03
C ASN A 147 11.75 25.93 -7.56
N LYS A 148 12.22 26.78 -6.63
CA LYS A 148 12.19 26.47 -5.19
C LYS A 148 10.79 26.65 -4.61
N GLU A 149 10.05 27.64 -5.10
CA GLU A 149 8.70 27.97 -4.67
C GLU A 149 7.73 26.82 -4.96
N TYR A 150 7.84 26.18 -6.13
CA TYR A 150 7.05 25.00 -6.47
C TYR A 150 7.35 23.83 -5.53
N VAL A 151 8.63 23.52 -5.31
CA VAL A 151 9.01 22.42 -4.40
C VAL A 151 8.48 22.66 -2.98
N GLN A 152 8.49 23.91 -2.52
CA GLN A 152 7.89 24.32 -1.27
C GLN A 152 6.37 24.08 -1.25
N GLU A 153 5.64 24.57 -2.25
CA GLU A 153 4.19 24.39 -2.37
C GLU A 153 3.78 22.91 -2.35
N ARG A 154 4.48 22.08 -3.13
CA ARG A 154 4.22 20.64 -3.23
C ARG A 154 4.51 19.91 -1.90
N SER A 155 5.58 20.31 -1.20
CA SER A 155 5.93 19.77 0.11
C SER A 155 4.89 20.15 1.17
N ASP A 156 4.42 21.41 1.17
CA ASP A 156 3.38 21.87 2.09
C ASP A 156 2.04 21.18 1.83
N PHE A 157 1.67 21.00 0.56
CA PHE A 157 0.50 20.22 0.18
C PHE A 157 0.57 18.79 0.73
N PHE A 158 1.69 18.10 0.53
CA PHE A 158 1.87 16.74 1.05
C PHE A 158 1.78 16.70 2.58
N ASN A 159 2.49 17.60 3.26
CA ASN A 159 2.48 17.69 4.72
C ASN A 159 1.08 18.01 5.28
N ASN A 160 0.28 18.81 4.57
CA ASN A 160 -1.10 19.08 4.96
C ASN A 160 -1.98 17.84 4.82
N ILE A 161 -1.84 17.06 3.74
CA ILE A 161 -2.51 15.76 3.62
C ILE A 161 -2.14 14.86 4.80
N LEU A 162 -0.86 14.76 5.16
CA LEU A 162 -0.45 13.92 6.30
C LEU A 162 -1.15 14.34 7.60
N LYS A 163 -1.32 15.65 7.85
CA LYS A 163 -1.99 16.18 9.05
C LYS A 163 -3.47 15.82 9.14
N GLU A 164 -4.12 15.59 8.00
CA GLU A 164 -5.52 15.17 7.93
C GLU A 164 -5.72 13.66 8.17
N GLY A 165 -4.64 12.90 8.39
CA GLY A 165 -4.71 11.47 8.65
C GLY A 165 -5.36 11.10 10.00
N CYS A 166 -5.92 9.91 10.06
CA CYS A 166 -6.49 9.30 11.26
C CYS A 166 -5.41 9.15 12.35
N THR A 167 -5.79 9.44 13.59
CA THR A 167 -4.92 9.35 14.77
C THR A 167 -4.91 7.98 15.42
N THR A 168 -5.90 7.15 15.11
CA THR A 168 -5.99 5.75 15.52
C THR A 168 -5.86 4.85 14.30
N GLY A 169 -5.53 3.58 14.52
CA GLY A 169 -5.45 2.55 13.48
C GLY A 169 -6.33 1.34 13.76
N HIS A 170 -7.25 1.45 14.73
CA HIS A 170 -8.07 0.32 15.18
C HIS A 170 -8.95 -0.21 14.07
N GLU A 171 -9.48 0.67 13.21
CA GLU A 171 -10.38 0.31 12.13
C GLU A 171 -9.70 -0.59 11.08
N VAL A 172 -8.41 -0.33 10.79
CA VAL A 172 -7.60 -1.17 9.91
C VAL A 172 -7.30 -2.52 10.57
N VAL A 173 -6.99 -2.51 11.87
CA VAL A 173 -6.74 -3.73 12.65
C VAL A 173 -8.00 -4.59 12.72
N ASP A 174 -9.15 -3.98 12.99
CA ASP A 174 -10.45 -4.65 13.05
C ASP A 174 -10.81 -5.26 11.68
N ALA A 175 -10.53 -4.55 10.58
CA ALA A 175 -10.69 -5.10 9.23
C ALA A 175 -9.76 -6.29 8.96
N MET A 176 -8.50 -6.25 9.44
CA MET A 176 -7.58 -7.39 9.35
C MET A 176 -8.07 -8.58 10.18
N VAL A 177 -8.57 -8.32 11.40
CA VAL A 177 -9.12 -9.36 12.29
C VAL A 177 -10.37 -9.98 11.67
N ASP A 178 -11.31 -9.19 11.15
CA ASP A 178 -12.48 -9.72 10.44
C ASP A 178 -12.07 -10.55 9.22
N ALA A 179 -11.12 -10.06 8.42
CA ALA A 179 -10.62 -10.79 7.26
C ALA A 179 -10.00 -12.13 7.65
N LEU A 180 -9.31 -12.22 8.80
CA LEU A 180 -8.70 -13.45 9.31
C LEU A 180 -9.69 -14.43 9.94
N MET A 181 -10.69 -13.91 10.65
CA MET A 181 -11.51 -14.71 11.57
C MET A 181 -12.92 -15.00 11.02
N SER A 182 -13.38 -14.25 10.01
CA SER A 182 -14.71 -14.45 9.44
C SER A 182 -14.80 -15.80 8.71
N PRO A 183 -15.92 -16.54 8.84
CA PRO A 183 -16.14 -17.75 8.05
C PRO A 183 -16.35 -17.45 6.55
N ALA A 184 -16.66 -16.20 6.21
CA ALA A 184 -16.88 -15.74 4.84
C ALA A 184 -16.33 -14.30 4.68
N PRO A 185 -15.00 -14.11 4.70
CA PRO A 185 -14.40 -12.79 4.61
C PRO A 185 -14.62 -12.18 3.23
N LYS A 186 -14.70 -10.85 3.17
CA LYS A 186 -14.82 -10.12 1.90
C LYS A 186 -13.51 -10.23 1.12
N ALA A 187 -13.60 -10.23 -0.20
CA ALA A 187 -12.40 -10.14 -1.04
C ALA A 187 -11.67 -8.80 -0.85
N ARG A 188 -12.42 -7.74 -0.49
CA ARG A 188 -11.95 -6.36 -0.34
C ARG A 188 -12.64 -5.69 0.85
N TYR A 189 -11.84 -5.07 1.71
CA TYR A 189 -12.26 -4.23 2.83
C TYR A 189 -11.82 -2.81 2.54
N MET A 190 -12.77 -1.88 2.49
CA MET A 190 -12.50 -0.47 2.22
C MET A 190 -12.69 0.30 3.51
N ASP A 191 -11.63 0.95 3.98
CA ASP A 191 -11.68 1.83 5.14
C ASP A 191 -11.21 3.22 4.72
N LEU A 192 -11.97 3.81 3.79
CA LEU A 192 -11.68 5.09 3.16
C LEU A 192 -12.09 6.24 4.10
N GLN A 193 -11.30 6.48 5.16
CA GLN A 193 -11.34 7.77 5.85
C GLN A 193 -10.43 8.75 5.10
N LEU A 194 -11.00 9.42 4.08
CA LEU A 194 -10.36 10.55 3.40
C LEU A 194 -11.02 11.83 3.90
N GLY A 195 -10.39 12.48 4.87
CA GLY A 195 -10.79 13.81 5.37
C GLY A 195 -10.44 14.97 4.45
N LEU A 196 -10.18 14.71 3.15
CA LEU A 196 -9.68 15.70 2.20
C LEU A 196 -10.82 16.65 1.78
N LYS A 197 -10.76 17.90 2.21
CA LYS A 197 -11.52 18.98 1.58
C LYS A 197 -10.77 19.43 0.31
N PRO A 198 -11.47 19.80 -0.79
CA PRO A 198 -10.80 20.40 -1.94
C PRO A 198 -10.03 21.64 -1.49
N ILE A 199 -8.71 21.64 -1.66
CA ILE A 199 -7.88 22.84 -1.47
C ILE A 199 -7.86 23.57 -2.81
N GLU A 200 -8.36 24.80 -2.85
CA GLU A 200 -8.24 25.68 -4.01
C GLU A 200 -6.81 26.19 -4.14
N VAL A 201 -6.19 26.00 -5.32
CA VAL A 201 -4.90 26.58 -5.66
C VAL A 201 -5.16 27.62 -6.76
N ASN A 202 -4.93 28.90 -6.46
CA ASN A 202 -5.13 30.02 -7.42
C ASN A 202 -6.52 30.09 -8.08
N GLY A 203 -7.60 29.77 -7.34
CA GLY A 203 -8.96 29.78 -7.89
C GLY A 203 -9.27 28.63 -8.86
N GLN A 204 -8.33 27.68 -9.01
CA GLN A 204 -8.57 26.38 -9.61
C GLN A 204 -8.50 25.32 -8.50
N THR A 205 -9.59 24.58 -8.35
CA THR A 205 -9.51 23.31 -7.66
C THR A 205 -8.66 22.36 -8.51
N PRO A 206 -7.67 21.64 -7.95
CA PRO A 206 -7.01 20.51 -8.60
C PRO A 206 -7.98 19.31 -8.73
N ILE A 207 -9.19 19.56 -9.25
CA ILE A 207 -10.31 18.63 -9.31
C ILE A 207 -10.02 17.48 -10.28
N ASP A 208 -9.20 17.70 -11.31
CA ASP A 208 -9.04 16.70 -12.36
C ASP A 208 -8.36 15.44 -11.88
N TRP A 209 -7.36 15.50 -10.99
CA TRP A 209 -6.64 14.30 -10.53
C TRP A 209 -7.39 13.52 -9.45
N TYR A 210 -8.09 14.21 -8.54
CA TYR A 210 -8.85 13.58 -7.45
C TYR A 210 -10.11 12.88 -7.97
N GLU A 211 -10.86 13.53 -8.88
CA GLU A 211 -11.99 12.90 -9.57
C GLU A 211 -11.54 11.77 -10.48
N LEU A 212 -10.40 11.88 -11.20
CA LEU A 212 -9.85 10.75 -11.96
C LEU A 212 -9.48 9.58 -11.02
N TRP A 213 -8.88 9.87 -9.87
CA TRP A 213 -8.46 8.88 -8.88
C TRP A 213 -9.64 8.10 -8.30
N ILE A 214 -10.68 8.83 -7.86
CA ILE A 214 -11.94 8.25 -7.42
C ILE A 214 -12.54 7.42 -8.57
N ARG A 215 -12.65 7.98 -9.78
CA ARG A 215 -13.23 7.27 -10.94
C ARG A 215 -12.43 6.02 -11.36
N LEU A 216 -11.11 6.01 -11.23
CA LEU A 216 -10.25 4.86 -11.54
C LEU A 216 -10.39 3.75 -10.50
N LEU A 217 -10.51 4.08 -9.21
CA LEU A 217 -10.84 3.11 -8.17
C LEU A 217 -12.25 2.52 -8.37
N TYR A 218 -13.24 3.34 -8.73
CA TYR A 218 -14.63 2.90 -8.89
C TYR A 218 -14.94 2.21 -10.23
N ARG A 219 -14.15 2.38 -11.30
CA ARG A 219 -14.39 1.71 -12.61
C ARG A 219 -13.85 0.28 -12.74
N THR A 220 -13.10 -0.24 -11.76
CA THR A 220 -12.64 -1.64 -11.81
C THR A 220 -13.68 -2.65 -11.28
N VAL A 221 -14.89 -2.18 -10.90
CA VAL A 221 -16.00 -3.04 -10.43
C VAL A 221 -16.96 -3.43 -11.56
N THR A 222 -16.62 -3.21 -12.84
CA THR A 222 -17.46 -3.65 -13.96
C THR A 222 -16.65 -4.27 -15.09
N PHE A 223 -16.05 -5.43 -14.82
CA PHE A 223 -15.96 -6.48 -15.82
C PHE A 223 -16.52 -7.76 -15.21
N ALA A 224 -17.85 -7.89 -15.31
CA ALA A 224 -18.49 -9.19 -15.31
C ALA A 224 -18.19 -9.84 -16.66
N TYR A 225 -17.42 -10.92 -16.64
CA TYR A 225 -17.53 -12.05 -17.56
C TYR A 225 -17.15 -13.32 -16.79
#